data_AF-A0A0D7X2B0-F1
#
_entry.id   AF-A0A0D7X2B0-F1
#
_cell.length_a   1.000
_cell.length_b   1.000
_cell.length_c   1.000
_cell.angle_alpha   90.00
_cell.angle_beta   90.00
_cell.angle_gamma   90.00
#
_symmetry.space_group_name_H-M   'P 1'
#
loop_
_entity.id
_entity.type
_entity.pdbx_description
1 polymer ?
#
loop_
_entity_poly.entity_id
_entity_poly.type
_entity_poly.pdbx_seq_one_letter_code
_entity_poly.pdbx_strand_id
1 'polypeptide(L)'
;MRVKIFIFILIIGVICVPAYFIMCSFGLFQNEKVLVQYKVAVDLEGEKYDAWPVISSFTAIDKKGDDRQLYYQAEGAGLEYLFQLAYGQYELKPSKENPFLDGRIHYTLDHPDYVRQEKKYKNANDYSQLQHYYNQQEQVIYTYNPEARLDKTYVRSIITTGMTRSSGGSSSLVKDNYINISRLFKDKLGITVKVDVDEDNKIVTLFMI
;
A
#
# COMPACT_ATOMS: atom_id res chain seq x y z
N MET A 1 45.70 -18.83 19.63
CA MET A 1 44.77 -18.91 18.48
C MET A 1 43.31 -18.70 18.90
N ARG A 2 42.80 -19.41 19.91
CA ARG A 2 41.41 -19.28 20.41
C ARG A 2 40.99 -17.86 20.86
N VAL A 3 41.88 -17.13 21.55
CA VAL A 3 41.61 -15.75 22.01
C VAL A 3 41.46 -14.76 20.84
N LYS A 4 42.28 -14.89 19.79
CA LYS A 4 42.18 -14.04 18.59
C LYS A 4 40.88 -14.28 17.82
N ILE A 5 40.41 -15.54 17.76
CA ILE A 5 39.12 -15.90 17.17
C ILE A 5 37.97 -15.31 17.99
N PHE A 6 38.05 -15.37 19.32
CA PHE A 6 37.03 -14.80 20.20
C PHE A 6 36.93 -13.27 20.04
N ILE A 7 38.07 -12.56 20.03
CA ILE A 7 38.11 -11.11 19.80
C ILE A 7 37.54 -10.76 18.42
N PHE A 8 37.87 -11.54 17.38
CA PHE A 8 37.34 -11.34 16.03
C PHE A 8 35.82 -11.50 15.96
N ILE A 9 35.26 -12.54 16.60
CA ILE A 9 33.81 -12.74 16.70
C ILE A 9 33.13 -11.59 17.46
N LEU A 10 33.76 -11.09 18.53
CA LEU A 10 33.23 -9.99 19.31
C LEU A 10 33.20 -8.67 18.50
N ILE A 11 34.25 -8.38 17.73
CA ILE A 11 34.30 -7.22 16.82
C ILE A 11 33.20 -7.33 15.76
N ILE A 12 33.05 -8.49 15.12
CA ILE A 12 31.98 -8.72 14.14
C ILE A 12 30.61 -8.53 14.80
N GLY A 13 30.37 -9.11 15.97
CA GLY A 13 29.11 -8.97 16.69
C GLY A 13 28.76 -7.51 16.98
N VAL A 14 29.73 -6.71 17.42
CA VAL A 14 29.54 -5.28 17.70
C VAL A 14 29.26 -4.48 16.43
N ILE A 15 29.84 -4.84 15.28
CA ILE A 15 29.57 -4.16 13.99
C ILE A 15 28.23 -4.61 13.38
N CYS A 16 27.88 -5.88 13.52
CA CYS A 16 26.65 -6.45 12.98
C CYS A 16 25.40 -5.87 13.63
N VAL A 17 25.45 -5.49 14.92
CA VAL A 17 24.28 -4.92 15.62
C VAL A 17 23.85 -3.57 15.00
N PRO A 18 24.70 -2.54 14.89
CA PRO A 18 24.36 -1.30 14.16
C PRO A 18 23.98 -1.54 12.70
N ALA A 19 24.74 -2.39 11.99
CA ALA A 19 24.45 -2.72 10.60
C ALA A 19 23.05 -3.35 10.44
N TYR A 20 22.65 -4.25 11.34
CA TYR A 20 21.31 -4.85 11.34
C TYR A 20 20.22 -3.79 11.51
N PHE A 21 20.37 -2.88 12.48
CA PHE A 21 19.41 -1.79 12.68
C PHE A 21 19.31 -0.87 11.46
N ILE A 22 20.43 -0.57 10.80
CA ILE A 22 20.45 0.19 9.54
C ILE A 22 19.73 -0.59 8.42
N MET A 23 20.01 -1.89 8.26
CA MET A 23 19.34 -2.69 7.24
C MET A 23 17.82 -2.81 7.49
N CYS A 24 17.41 -2.97 8.75
CA CYS A 24 16.01 -2.90 9.15
C CYS A 24 15.37 -1.55 8.81
N SER A 25 16.10 -0.46 8.97
CA SER A 25 15.57 0.89 8.71
C SER A 25 15.30 1.14 7.22
N PHE A 26 16.08 0.52 6.34
CA PHE A 26 15.84 0.51 4.90
C PHE A 26 14.81 -0.54 4.45
N GLY A 27 14.10 -1.20 5.38
CA GLY A 27 13.12 -2.23 5.02
C GLY A 27 13.74 -3.42 4.26
N LEU A 28 15.03 -3.68 4.45
CA LEU A 28 15.75 -4.72 3.70
C LEU A 28 15.17 -6.11 3.96
N PHE A 29 14.71 -6.34 5.19
CA PHE A 29 14.07 -7.59 5.63
C PHE A 29 12.54 -7.59 5.49
N GLN A 30 11.94 -6.50 4.99
CA GLN A 30 10.52 -6.44 4.68
C GLN A 30 10.27 -7.15 3.35
N ASN A 31 9.15 -7.88 3.22
CA ASN A 31 8.80 -8.57 1.99
C ASN A 31 8.09 -7.66 1.00
N GLU A 32 7.60 -6.51 1.45
CA GLU A 32 6.80 -5.54 0.73
C GLU A 32 7.64 -4.32 0.29
N LYS A 33 7.30 -3.70 -0.85
CA LYS A 33 7.89 -2.44 -1.32
C LYS A 33 6.79 -1.42 -1.63
N VAL A 34 7.02 -0.16 -1.25
CA VAL A 34 6.16 0.97 -1.61
C VAL A 34 6.53 1.50 -2.99
N LEU A 35 5.54 1.86 -3.80
CA LEU A 35 5.69 2.17 -5.22
C LEU A 35 6.03 3.64 -5.50
N VAL A 36 6.83 4.29 -4.65
CA VAL A 36 7.13 5.73 -4.70
C VAL A 36 7.59 6.23 -6.08
N GLN A 37 8.32 5.40 -6.85
CA GLN A 37 8.87 5.75 -8.16
C GLN A 37 8.14 5.11 -9.33
N TYR A 38 6.96 4.55 -9.12
CA TYR A 38 6.20 3.86 -10.15
C TYR A 38 4.95 4.64 -10.52
N LYS A 39 4.46 4.43 -11.74
CA LYS A 39 3.07 4.70 -12.09
C LYS A 39 2.21 3.47 -11.80
N VAL A 40 0.97 3.71 -11.36
CA VAL A 40 -0.04 2.66 -11.22
C VAL A 40 -0.95 2.73 -12.44
N ALA A 41 -1.12 1.59 -13.10
CA ALA A 41 -2.02 1.40 -14.22
C ALA A 41 -3.00 0.27 -13.92
N VAL A 42 -4.11 0.24 -14.66
CA VAL A 42 -5.03 -0.90 -14.69
C VAL A 42 -5.02 -1.50 -16.09
N ASP A 43 -4.99 -2.82 -16.18
CA ASP A 43 -5.17 -3.54 -17.44
C ASP A 43 -6.65 -3.80 -17.66
N LEU A 44 -7.13 -3.41 -18.83
CA LEU A 44 -8.49 -3.65 -19.28
C LEU A 44 -8.41 -4.20 -20.70
N GLU A 45 -8.74 -5.48 -20.83
CA GLU A 45 -8.71 -6.20 -22.11
C GLU A 45 -7.35 -6.15 -22.84
N GLY A 46 -6.25 -6.08 -22.07
CA GLY A 46 -4.88 -6.02 -22.60
C GLY A 46 -4.35 -4.62 -22.91
N GLU A 47 -5.15 -3.58 -22.67
CA GLU A 47 -4.74 -2.18 -22.75
C GLU A 47 -4.49 -1.60 -21.35
N LYS A 48 -3.45 -0.76 -21.21
CA LYS A 48 -2.99 -0.21 -19.93
C LYS A 48 -3.43 1.24 -19.76
N TYR A 49 -4.25 1.50 -18.77
CA TYR A 49 -4.78 2.83 -18.47
C TYR A 49 -4.20 3.39 -17.17
N ASP A 50 -3.80 4.67 -17.17
CA ASP A 50 -3.38 5.37 -15.95
C ASP A 50 -4.51 5.35 -14.90
N ALA A 51 -4.22 4.82 -13.71
CA ALA A 51 -5.18 4.65 -12.63
C ALA A 51 -5.31 5.90 -11.74
N TRP A 52 -4.66 7.02 -12.08
CA TRP A 52 -4.75 8.27 -11.32
C TRP A 52 -6.22 8.65 -11.04
N PRO A 53 -6.62 8.85 -9.76
CA PRO A 53 -5.77 9.28 -8.65
C PRO A 53 -5.40 8.21 -7.61
N VAL A 54 -5.31 6.93 -8.00
CA VAL A 54 -4.64 5.92 -7.17
C VAL A 54 -3.16 6.30 -7.02
N ILE A 55 -2.72 6.59 -5.78
CA ILE A 55 -1.42 7.20 -5.53
C ILE A 55 -0.35 6.11 -5.33
N SER A 56 0.68 6.13 -6.16
CA SER A 56 1.75 5.13 -6.12
C SER A 56 2.55 5.16 -4.81
N SER A 57 2.81 6.33 -4.23
CA SER A 57 3.47 6.43 -2.91
C SER A 57 2.63 5.93 -1.74
N PHE A 58 1.33 5.72 -1.93
CA PHE A 58 0.43 5.07 -0.95
C PHE A 58 0.14 3.62 -1.31
N THR A 59 0.69 3.13 -2.41
CA THR A 59 0.53 1.76 -2.87
C THR A 59 1.80 0.97 -2.55
N ALA A 60 1.63 -0.25 -2.05
CA ALA A 60 2.71 -1.18 -1.81
C ALA A 60 2.35 -2.56 -2.34
N ILE A 61 3.36 -3.36 -2.65
CA ILE A 61 3.20 -4.72 -3.17
C ILE A 61 4.23 -5.65 -2.56
N ASP A 62 4.00 -6.96 -2.64
CA ASP A 62 5.07 -7.92 -2.37
C ASP A 62 6.24 -7.75 -3.35
N LYS A 63 7.47 -7.82 -2.85
CA LYS A 63 8.73 -7.69 -3.62
C LYS A 63 8.94 -8.88 -4.58
N LYS A 64 8.40 -10.05 -4.25
CA LYS A 64 8.67 -11.33 -4.93
C LYS A 64 7.42 -12.20 -4.93
N GLY A 65 7.41 -13.17 -5.85
CA GLY A 65 6.30 -14.08 -6.07
C GLY A 65 5.47 -13.69 -7.29
N ASP A 66 4.75 -14.67 -7.82
CA ASP A 66 3.86 -14.49 -8.97
C ASP A 66 2.47 -13.99 -8.51
N ASP A 67 2.07 -14.31 -7.27
CA ASP A 67 0.82 -13.89 -6.65
C ASP A 67 1.02 -12.69 -5.69
N ARG A 68 1.66 -11.64 -6.18
CA ARG A 68 1.97 -10.45 -5.36
C ARG A 68 0.69 -9.83 -4.83
N GLN A 69 0.65 -9.63 -3.51
CA GLN A 69 -0.46 -8.94 -2.88
C GLN A 69 -0.33 -7.43 -3.08
N LEU A 70 -1.46 -6.77 -3.34
CA LEU A 70 -1.59 -5.32 -3.37
C LEU A 70 -1.98 -4.80 -1.98
N TYR A 71 -1.27 -3.78 -1.54
CA TYR A 71 -1.51 -3.06 -0.30
C TYR A 71 -1.72 -1.57 -0.59
N TYR A 72 -2.63 -0.92 0.12
CA TYR A 72 -2.85 0.52 0.01
C TYR A 72 -2.89 1.16 1.40
N GLN A 73 -2.27 2.32 1.57
CA GLN A 73 -2.15 2.98 2.86
C GLN A 73 -3.54 3.22 3.45
N ALA A 74 -3.78 2.75 4.67
CA ALA A 74 -5.10 2.79 5.30
C ALA A 74 -5.56 4.25 5.46
N GLU A 75 -4.69 5.13 5.94
CA GLU A 75 -4.99 6.55 6.13
C GLU A 75 -4.66 7.43 4.91
N GLY A 76 -4.28 6.80 3.80
CA GLY A 76 -3.93 7.49 2.56
C GLY A 76 -5.16 7.88 1.75
N ALA A 77 -5.05 8.98 1.00
CA ALA A 77 -6.08 9.37 0.04
C ALA A 77 -6.14 8.39 -1.13
N GLY A 78 -7.31 8.24 -1.74
CA GLY A 78 -7.48 7.54 -3.01
C GLY A 78 -7.74 6.04 -2.95
N LEU A 79 -7.93 5.48 -1.74
CA LEU A 79 -8.35 4.08 -1.58
C LEU A 79 -9.73 3.82 -2.21
N GLU A 80 -10.63 4.81 -2.14
CA GLU A 80 -11.95 4.83 -2.81
C GLU A 80 -11.89 4.42 -4.29
N TYR A 81 -10.85 4.87 -5.01
CA TYR A 81 -10.73 4.60 -6.44
C TYR A 81 -10.40 3.14 -6.73
N LEU A 82 -9.80 2.40 -5.79
CA LEU A 82 -9.62 0.96 -5.94
C LEU A 82 -10.95 0.21 -5.90
N PHE A 83 -11.91 0.67 -5.09
CA PHE A 83 -13.27 0.12 -5.11
C PHE A 83 -13.98 0.43 -6.43
N GLN A 84 -13.88 1.66 -6.92
CA GLN A 84 -14.46 2.03 -8.22
C GLN A 84 -13.84 1.23 -9.38
N LEU A 85 -12.52 1.00 -9.38
CA LEU A 85 -11.86 0.12 -10.34
C LEU A 85 -12.43 -1.31 -10.25
N ALA A 86 -12.55 -1.84 -9.05
CA ALA A 86 -13.06 -3.19 -8.82
C ALA A 86 -14.53 -3.35 -9.28
N TYR A 87 -15.34 -2.30 -9.15
CA TYR A 87 -16.74 -2.30 -9.57
C TYR A 87 -16.98 -1.82 -11.00
N GLY A 88 -15.93 -1.49 -11.78
CA GLY A 88 -16.10 -1.02 -13.16
C GLY A 88 -16.71 0.39 -13.26
N GLN A 89 -16.58 1.22 -12.24
CA GLN A 89 -17.20 2.55 -12.16
C GLN A 89 -16.30 3.64 -12.72
N TYR A 90 -16.05 3.57 -14.02
CA TYR A 90 -15.22 4.52 -14.72
C TYR A 90 -15.50 4.51 -16.22
N GLU A 91 -14.97 5.52 -16.90
CA GLU A 91 -14.88 5.62 -18.35
C GLU A 91 -13.42 5.63 -18.79
N LEU A 92 -13.14 5.02 -19.94
CA LEU A 92 -11.83 5.04 -20.57
C LEU A 92 -11.66 6.32 -21.38
N LYS A 93 -10.56 7.04 -21.13
CA LYS A 93 -10.14 8.18 -21.94
C LYS A 93 -8.81 7.87 -22.62
N PRO A 94 -8.84 7.47 -23.91
CA PRO A 94 -7.61 7.27 -24.68
C PRO A 94 -6.73 8.51 -24.65
N SER A 95 -5.42 8.32 -24.53
CA SER A 95 -4.44 9.40 -24.57
C SER A 95 -3.12 8.88 -25.11
N LYS A 96 -2.39 9.75 -25.81
CA LYS A 96 -1.05 9.45 -26.33
C LYS A 96 0.05 10.25 -25.61
N GLU A 97 -0.27 10.88 -24.48
CA GLU A 97 0.68 11.69 -23.71
C GLU A 97 1.80 10.85 -23.10
N ASN A 98 1.47 9.65 -22.60
CA ASN A 98 2.44 8.69 -22.10
C ASN A 98 2.55 7.52 -23.09
N PRO A 99 3.70 7.32 -23.77
CA PRO A 99 3.83 6.27 -24.79
C PRO A 99 3.74 4.84 -24.23
N PHE A 100 3.75 4.67 -22.91
CA PHE A 100 3.65 3.37 -22.25
C PHE A 100 2.24 3.05 -21.72
N LEU A 101 1.28 3.95 -21.93
CA LEU A 101 -0.12 3.79 -21.51
C LEU A 101 -1.05 4.14 -22.68
N ASP A 102 -2.14 3.41 -22.81
CA ASP A 102 -3.14 3.59 -23.87
C ASP A 102 -4.13 4.73 -23.55
N GLY A 103 -4.13 5.18 -22.30
CA GLY A 103 -4.93 6.31 -21.86
C GLY A 103 -4.95 6.47 -20.35
N ARG A 104 -6.07 6.98 -19.85
CA ARG A 104 -6.33 7.15 -18.42
C ARG A 104 -7.75 6.75 -18.06
N ILE A 105 -7.91 6.34 -16.81
CA ILE A 105 -9.20 6.12 -16.19
C ILE A 105 -9.84 7.47 -15.84
N HIS A 106 -11.14 7.59 -16.11
CA HIS A 106 -11.98 8.68 -15.68
C HIS A 106 -13.09 8.14 -14.79
N TYR A 107 -12.89 8.26 -13.48
CA TYR A 107 -13.81 7.76 -12.47
C TYR A 107 -15.16 8.47 -12.52
N THR A 108 -16.24 7.69 -12.41
CA THR A 108 -17.60 8.21 -12.38
C THR A 108 -17.80 8.98 -11.07
N LEU A 109 -18.64 10.02 -11.07
CA LEU A 109 -18.99 10.76 -9.84
C LEU A 109 -20.18 10.12 -9.10
N ASP A 110 -20.99 9.34 -9.81
CA ASP A 110 -22.14 8.63 -9.27
C ASP A 110 -21.70 7.25 -8.78
N HIS A 111 -21.23 7.20 -7.54
CA HIS A 111 -20.89 5.96 -6.84
C HIS A 111 -21.23 6.07 -5.35
N PRO A 112 -21.50 4.95 -4.67
CA PRO A 112 -21.55 4.91 -3.22
C PRO A 112 -20.24 5.38 -2.60
N ASP A 113 -20.31 6.01 -1.43
CA ASP A 113 -19.13 6.34 -0.63
C ASP A 113 -18.58 5.08 0.04
N TYR A 114 -17.54 4.49 -0.56
CA TYR A 114 -16.94 3.22 -0.14
C TYR A 114 -16.04 3.37 1.09
N VAL A 115 -15.51 4.56 1.38
CA VAL A 115 -14.58 4.82 2.48
C VAL A 115 -15.07 5.98 3.34
N ARG A 116 -15.74 5.67 4.45
CA ARG A 116 -16.25 6.68 5.39
C ARG A 116 -15.39 6.77 6.63
N GLN A 117 -15.20 7.99 7.11
CA GLN A 117 -14.42 8.26 8.33
C GLN A 117 -15.36 8.58 9.49
N GLU A 118 -15.17 7.90 10.62
CA GLU A 118 -15.90 8.18 11.86
C GLU A 118 -14.92 8.63 12.94
N LYS A 119 -15.20 9.79 13.57
CA LYS A 119 -14.45 10.25 14.74
C LYS A 119 -15.00 9.61 16.00
N LYS A 120 -14.20 8.78 16.64
CA LYS A 120 -14.49 8.19 17.94
C LYS A 120 -13.80 8.98 19.05
N TYR A 121 -14.52 9.90 19.66
CA TYR A 121 -14.01 10.72 20.76
C TYR A 121 -13.78 9.89 22.02
N LYS A 122 -12.59 10.04 22.60
CA LYS A 122 -12.25 9.52 23.94
C LYS A 122 -12.60 10.54 25.02
N ASN A 123 -12.43 11.82 24.70
CA ASN A 123 -12.79 12.96 25.52
C ASN A 123 -13.02 14.19 24.61
N ALA A 124 -13.19 15.38 25.18
CA ALA A 124 -13.49 16.60 24.43
C ALA A 124 -12.40 17.02 23.43
N ASN A 125 -11.14 16.61 23.63
CA ASN A 125 -9.99 17.03 22.82
C ASN A 125 -9.36 15.88 22.03
N ASP A 126 -9.53 14.63 22.48
CA ASP A 126 -8.90 13.46 21.89
C ASP A 126 -9.93 12.56 21.20
N TYR A 127 -9.64 12.17 19.95
CA TYR A 127 -10.42 11.21 19.18
C TYR A 127 -9.51 10.29 18.38
N SER A 128 -10.01 9.10 18.05
CA SER A 128 -9.46 8.27 16.99
C SER A 128 -10.32 8.32 15.75
N GLN A 129 -9.68 8.13 14.60
CA GLN A 129 -10.36 8.12 13.31
C GLN A 129 -10.51 6.67 12.86
N LEU A 130 -11.75 6.18 12.93
CA LEU A 130 -12.12 4.91 12.33
C LEU A 130 -12.33 5.11 10.83
N GLN A 131 -12.00 4.09 10.05
CA GLN A 131 -12.37 4.04 8.65
C GLN A 131 -13.25 2.83 8.39
N HIS A 132 -14.39 3.08 7.79
CA HIS A 132 -15.37 2.08 7.40
C HIS A 132 -15.32 1.89 5.90
N TYR A 133 -15.14 0.64 5.48
CA TYR A 133 -15.15 0.24 4.08
C TYR A 133 -16.48 -0.41 3.77
N TYR A 134 -17.12 0.02 2.69
CA TYR A 134 -18.44 -0.43 2.25
C TYR A 134 -18.37 -1.15 0.92
N ASN A 135 -19.33 -2.03 0.66
CA ASN A 135 -19.57 -2.59 -0.67
C ASN A 135 -20.56 -1.72 -1.48
N GLN A 136 -20.84 -2.13 -2.71
CA GLN A 136 -21.81 -1.46 -3.60
C GLN A 136 -23.25 -1.43 -3.05
N GLN A 137 -23.59 -2.30 -2.10
CA GLN A 137 -24.88 -2.31 -1.41
C GLN A 137 -24.87 -1.48 -0.11
N GLU A 138 -23.84 -0.64 0.09
CA GLU A 138 -23.63 0.18 1.29
C GLU A 138 -23.58 -0.62 2.60
N GLN A 139 -23.16 -1.87 2.54
CA GLN A 139 -22.92 -2.70 3.72
C GLN A 139 -21.45 -2.58 4.12
N VAL A 140 -21.19 -2.40 5.41
CA VAL A 140 -19.83 -2.38 5.96
C VAL A 140 -19.19 -3.75 5.77
N ILE A 141 -18.09 -3.80 5.02
CA ILE A 141 -17.32 -5.04 4.81
C ILE A 141 -16.09 -5.13 5.71
N TYR A 142 -15.56 -3.98 6.16
CA TYR A 142 -14.42 -3.90 7.04
C TYR A 142 -14.38 -2.56 7.77
N THR A 143 -13.83 -2.54 8.99
CA THR A 143 -13.58 -1.31 9.76
C THR A 143 -12.12 -1.33 10.22
N TYR A 144 -11.33 -0.35 9.77
CA TYR A 144 -9.99 -0.13 10.28
C TYR A 144 -10.04 0.79 11.51
N ASN A 145 -9.38 0.35 12.58
CA ASN A 145 -9.19 1.13 13.80
C ASN A 145 -7.69 1.22 14.11
N PRO A 146 -7.06 2.41 14.01
CA PRO A 146 -5.63 2.57 14.24
C PRO A 146 -5.21 2.29 15.69
N GLU A 147 -6.13 2.36 16.65
CA GLU A 147 -5.86 2.12 18.07
C GLU A 147 -6.10 0.69 18.51
N ALA A 148 -6.78 -0.11 17.69
CA ALA A 148 -6.97 -1.52 17.96
C ALA A 148 -5.68 -2.30 17.73
N ARG A 149 -5.63 -3.53 18.25
CA ARG A 149 -4.58 -4.47 17.87
C ARG A 149 -4.65 -4.68 16.35
N LEU A 150 -3.50 -4.54 15.68
CA LEU A 150 -3.38 -4.71 14.24
C LEU A 150 -4.02 -6.03 13.78
N ASP A 151 -5.04 -5.91 12.93
CA ASP A 151 -5.63 -7.07 12.27
C ASP A 151 -4.69 -7.54 11.16
N LYS A 152 -3.81 -8.48 11.51
CA LYS A 152 -2.80 -9.03 10.59
C LYS A 152 -3.38 -9.76 9.38
N THR A 153 -4.70 -9.99 9.36
CA THR A 153 -5.39 -10.57 8.21
C THR A 153 -5.43 -9.57 7.06
N TYR A 154 -5.90 -8.35 7.35
CA TYR A 154 -6.15 -7.32 6.34
C TYR A 154 -5.23 -6.11 6.46
N VAL A 155 -4.39 -6.01 7.50
CA VAL A 155 -3.53 -4.84 7.73
C VAL A 155 -2.08 -5.25 7.91
N ARG A 156 -1.20 -4.53 7.23
CA ARG A 156 0.24 -4.68 7.30
C ARG A 156 0.90 -3.35 7.59
N SER A 157 1.82 -3.31 8.57
CA SER A 157 2.65 -2.12 8.75
C SER A 157 3.86 -2.21 7.83
N ILE A 158 4.01 -1.24 6.93
CA ILE A 158 5.01 -1.22 5.87
C ILE A 158 5.88 0.02 6.03
N ILE A 159 7.20 -0.17 5.98
CA ILE A 159 8.20 0.89 5.99
C ILE A 159 8.35 1.41 4.56
N THR A 160 8.18 2.71 4.39
CA THR A 160 8.45 3.39 3.12
C THR A 160 9.94 3.72 3.05
N THR A 161 10.68 2.88 2.33
CA THR A 161 12.15 2.96 2.24
C THR A 161 12.62 4.31 1.70
N GLY A 162 13.62 4.90 2.35
CA GLY A 162 14.19 6.19 1.94
C GLY A 162 13.38 7.42 2.38
N MET A 163 12.25 7.24 3.07
CA MET A 163 11.50 8.34 3.67
C MET A 163 11.60 8.36 5.19
N THR A 164 11.93 9.53 5.73
CA THR A 164 11.95 9.80 7.17
C THR A 164 11.00 10.95 7.50
N ARG A 165 10.24 10.82 8.59
CA ARG A 165 9.38 11.89 9.12
C ARG A 165 10.06 12.49 10.34
N SER A 166 10.23 13.80 10.36
CA SER A 166 10.74 14.53 11.52
C SER A 166 9.58 14.95 12.43
N SER A 167 9.60 14.54 13.70
CA SER A 167 8.68 15.03 14.73
C SER A 167 9.48 15.37 15.98
N GLY A 168 9.29 16.60 16.49
CA GLY A 168 9.87 17.05 17.76
C GLY A 168 11.40 16.91 17.87
N GLY A 169 12.14 17.17 16.79
CA GLY A 169 13.61 17.07 16.78
C GLY A 169 14.18 15.66 16.60
N SER A 170 13.31 14.64 16.49
CA SER A 170 13.71 13.26 16.15
C SER A 170 13.28 12.91 14.73
N SER A 171 14.16 12.23 13.99
CA SER A 171 13.84 11.67 12.67
C SER A 171 13.49 10.20 12.85
N SER A 172 12.28 9.81 12.43
CA SER A 172 11.83 8.42 12.47
C SER A 172 11.46 7.94 11.06
N LEU A 173 11.54 6.63 10.86
CA LEU A 173 11.15 6.02 9.59
C LEU A 173 9.66 6.22 9.34
N VAL A 174 9.30 6.47 8.08
CA VAL A 174 7.90 6.46 7.67
C VAL A 174 7.43 5.01 7.64
N LYS A 175 6.76 4.59 8.71
CA LYS A 175 6.11 3.30 8.84
C LYS A 175 4.62 3.55 8.98
N ASP A 176 3.87 3.22 7.95
CA ASP A 176 2.43 3.41 7.92
C ASP A 176 1.70 2.05 7.87
N ASN A 177 0.43 2.03 8.22
CA ASN A 177 -0.42 0.85 8.10
C ASN A 177 -1.08 0.85 6.72
N TYR A 178 -1.07 -0.31 6.07
CA TYR A 178 -1.65 -0.54 4.76
C TYR A 178 -2.69 -1.65 4.84
N ILE A 179 -3.82 -1.44 4.15
CA ILE A 179 -4.83 -2.46 3.94
C ILE A 179 -4.36 -3.39 2.82
N ASN A 180 -4.44 -4.70 3.02
CA ASN A 180 -4.23 -5.70 1.99
C ASN A 180 -5.47 -5.76 1.10
N ILE A 181 -5.42 -5.03 -0.01
CA ILE A 181 -6.51 -4.88 -0.96
C ILE A 181 -6.77 -6.20 -1.67
N SER A 182 -5.73 -6.92 -2.11
CA SER A 182 -5.88 -8.23 -2.75
C SER A 182 -6.68 -9.21 -1.89
N ARG A 183 -6.40 -9.24 -0.58
CA ARG A 183 -7.11 -10.13 0.34
C ARG A 183 -8.49 -9.60 0.72
N LEU A 184 -8.61 -8.31 1.02
CA LEU A 184 -9.90 -7.72 1.39
C LEU A 184 -10.92 -7.88 0.25
N PHE A 185 -10.53 -7.57 -0.99
CA PHE A 185 -11.41 -7.67 -2.15
C PHE A 185 -11.77 -9.12 -2.45
N LYS A 186 -10.81 -10.04 -2.36
CA LYS A 186 -11.10 -11.47 -2.55
C LYS A 186 -12.08 -12.00 -1.50
N ASP A 187 -11.81 -11.74 -0.23
CA ASP A 187 -12.57 -12.31 0.89
C ASP A 187 -13.95 -11.63 1.05
N LYS A 188 -14.10 -10.36 0.68
CA LYS A 188 -15.33 -9.57 0.92
C LYS A 188 -16.13 -9.20 -0.32
N LEU A 189 -15.48 -9.07 -1.46
CA LEU A 189 -16.11 -8.67 -2.72
C LEU A 189 -16.11 -9.79 -3.77
N GLY A 190 -15.34 -10.87 -3.55
CA GLY A 190 -15.15 -11.93 -4.53
C GLY A 190 -14.26 -11.53 -5.71
N ILE A 191 -13.54 -10.41 -5.60
CA ILE A 191 -12.72 -9.84 -6.69
C ILE A 191 -11.25 -10.16 -6.42
N THR A 192 -10.60 -10.78 -7.40
CA THR A 192 -9.18 -11.10 -7.35
C THR A 192 -8.36 -9.96 -7.93
N VAL A 193 -7.45 -9.42 -7.12
CA VAL A 193 -6.50 -8.40 -7.56
C VAL A 193 -5.15 -9.05 -7.85
N LYS A 194 -4.74 -9.06 -9.12
CA LYS A 194 -3.38 -9.43 -9.53
C LYS A 194 -2.56 -8.19 -9.84
N VAL A 195 -1.25 -8.33 -9.70
CA VAL A 195 -0.29 -7.24 -9.86
C VAL A 195 0.87 -7.70 -10.73
N ASP A 196 1.09 -7.01 -11.84
CA ASP A 196 2.31 -7.15 -12.65
C ASP A 196 3.20 -5.91 -12.49
N VAL A 197 4.51 -6.09 -12.63
CA VAL A 197 5.49 -5.00 -12.48
C VAL A 197 6.45 -4.99 -13.65
N ASP A 198 6.37 -3.90 -14.41
CA ASP A 198 7.34 -3.52 -15.41
C ASP A 198 8.43 -2.68 -14.72
N GLU A 199 9.57 -3.32 -14.44
CA GLU A 199 10.71 -2.67 -13.80
C GLU A 199 11.44 -1.70 -14.71
N ASP A 200 11.36 -1.86 -16.02
CA ASP A 200 12.08 -1.02 -16.99
C ASP A 200 11.35 0.30 -17.19
N ASN A 201 10.03 0.23 -17.37
CA ASN A 201 9.18 1.41 -17.56
C ASN A 201 8.66 1.99 -16.24
N LYS A 202 8.95 1.33 -15.10
CA LYS A 202 8.48 1.69 -13.75
C LYS A 202 6.95 1.81 -13.70
N ILE A 203 6.26 0.79 -14.21
CA ILE A 203 4.79 0.71 -14.19
C ILE A 203 4.38 -0.52 -13.38
N VAL A 204 3.40 -0.33 -12.50
CA VAL A 204 2.69 -1.43 -11.85
C VAL A 204 1.30 -1.51 -12.43
N THR A 205 0.96 -2.67 -12.97
CA THR A 205 -0.31 -2.92 -13.63
C THR A 205 -1.20 -3.78 -12.73
N LEU A 206 -2.40 -3.28 -12.45
CA LEU A 206 -3.42 -3.96 -11.66
C LEU A 206 -4.39 -4.68 -12.59
N PHE A 207 -4.77 -5.90 -12.23
CA PHE A 207 -5.83 -6.65 -12.90
C PHE A 207 -6.91 -6.95 -11.86
N MET A 208 -8.14 -6.51 -12.14
CA MET A 208 -9.32 -6.77 -11.30
C MET A 208 -10.15 -7.86 -11.99
N ILE A 209 -10.17 -9.08 -11.45
CA ILE A 209 -10.74 -10.28 -12.07
C ILE A 209 -11.76 -10.94 -11.15
#